data_AF-A0AAF0FET3-F1
#
_entry.id   AF-A0AAF0FET3-F1
#
_cell.length_a   1.000
_cell.length_b   1.000
_cell.length_c   1.000
_cell.angle_alpha   90.00
_cell.angle_beta   90.00
_cell.angle_gamma   90.00
#
_symmetry.space_group_name_H-M   'P 1'
#
loop_
_entity.id
_entity.type
_entity.pdbx_description
1 polymer ?
#
loop_
_entity_poly.entity_id
_entity_poly.type
_entity_poly.pdbx_seq_one_letter_code
_entity_poly.pdbx_strand_id
1 'polypeptide(L)'
;MVTRTLQEELNEVLHAMQAHTNTLFETLSQNASVHRWRGTSKHDVNEILSSLSRLDASLQSTLANAAEHQANQAKIEPLVSQIQQRDTQQKNSIAQLAKMRSELQVLLRAADEQREELQRAEKDPLSAADVLAYAQRLARYTSAPPGYRLNPEPRKEDTEDAEIPYKLAPDYNPKATRAAGYYDPEMPSMPQEFPFPSDRLLRQGILYADAAGVVSQPEDSRETDTRQDADAELSQNTSATFAETNQPHHALESFAMDDEDAFDLDLNP
;
A
#
# COMPACT_ATOMS: atom_id res chain seq x y z
N MET A 1 22.78 49.12 11.86
CA MET A 1 23.47 49.11 13.17
C MET A 1 23.88 47.69 13.44
N VAL A 2 25.18 47.43 13.65
CA VAL A 2 25.63 46.11 14.12
C VAL A 2 25.46 46.12 15.63
N THR A 3 24.59 45.25 16.15
CA THR A 3 24.47 45.03 17.59
C THR A 3 25.71 44.28 18.04
N ARG A 4 26.58 44.93 18.83
CA ARG A 4 27.71 44.24 19.48
C ARG A 4 27.16 43.11 20.33
N THR A 5 27.86 41.98 20.36
CA THR A 5 27.47 40.90 21.27
C THR A 5 27.92 41.25 22.70
N LEU A 6 27.17 40.80 23.72
CA LEU A 6 27.54 41.04 25.13
C LEU A 6 28.95 40.48 25.44
N GLN A 7 29.34 39.40 24.75
CA GLN A 7 30.69 38.83 24.82
C GLN A 7 31.78 39.78 24.27
N GLU A 8 31.53 40.49 23.17
CA GLU A 8 32.44 41.52 22.66
C GLU A 8 32.58 42.67 23.66
N GLU A 9 31.47 43.17 24.21
CA GLU A 9 31.48 44.28 25.16
C GLU A 9 32.21 43.91 26.47
N LEU A 10 31.99 42.70 26.99
CA LEU A 10 32.67 42.22 28.19
C LEU A 10 34.18 42.05 27.96
N ASN A 11 34.59 41.51 26.80
CA ASN A 11 36.00 41.38 26.43
C ASN A 11 36.66 42.75 26.20
N GLU A 12 35.96 43.71 25.61
CA GLU A 12 36.43 45.09 25.43
C GLU A 12 36.66 45.79 26.78
N VAL A 13 35.73 45.66 27.72
CA VAL A 13 35.89 46.20 29.09
C VAL A 13 37.02 45.51 29.85
N LEU A 14 37.18 44.18 29.72
CA LEU A 14 38.25 43.43 30.38
C LEU A 14 39.63 43.82 29.81
N HIS A 15 39.77 43.93 28.49
CA HIS A 15 41.01 44.41 27.86
C HIS A 15 41.30 45.87 28.20
N ALA A 16 40.28 46.74 28.27
CA ALA A 16 40.44 48.11 28.73
C ALA A 16 40.92 48.16 30.19
N MET A 17 40.35 47.35 31.08
CA MET A 17 40.77 47.25 32.48
C MET A 17 42.21 46.75 32.60
N GLN A 18 42.60 45.73 31.83
CA GLN A 18 43.97 45.22 31.74
C GLN A 18 44.96 46.29 31.25
N ALA A 19 44.58 47.08 30.25
CA ALA A 19 45.43 48.18 29.77
C ALA A 19 45.63 49.26 30.85
N HIS A 20 44.58 49.63 31.58
CA HIS A 20 44.65 50.65 32.63
C HIS A 20 45.38 50.17 33.89
N THR A 21 45.31 48.88 34.25
CA THR A 21 46.14 48.37 35.35
C THR A 21 47.61 48.30 34.96
N ASN A 22 47.94 47.91 33.72
CA ASN A 22 49.32 47.94 33.22
C ASN A 22 49.90 49.37 33.22
N THR A 23 49.16 50.38 32.75
CA THR A 23 49.63 51.78 32.78
C THR A 23 49.72 52.34 34.21
N LEU A 24 48.86 51.90 35.13
CA LEU A 24 48.97 52.22 36.56
C LEU A 24 50.27 51.65 37.17
N PHE A 25 50.59 50.37 36.92
CA PHE A 25 51.84 49.79 37.41
C PHE A 25 53.08 50.43 36.77
N GLU A 26 53.03 50.72 35.47
CA GLU A 26 54.12 51.43 34.79
C GLU A 26 54.35 52.83 35.39
N THR A 27 53.30 53.65 35.53
CA THR A 27 53.41 54.99 36.11
C THR A 27 53.81 55.00 37.58
N LEU A 28 53.38 54.01 38.39
CA LEU A 28 53.87 53.84 39.76
C LEU A 28 55.35 53.44 39.79
N SER A 29 55.78 52.52 38.93
CA SER A 29 57.19 52.10 38.87
C SER A 29 58.13 53.26 38.47
N GLN A 30 57.71 54.08 37.50
CA GLN A 30 58.43 55.27 37.07
C GLN A 30 58.50 56.32 38.19
N ASN A 31 57.42 56.52 38.96
CA ASN A 31 57.41 57.45 40.10
C ASN A 31 58.22 56.94 41.31
N ALA A 32 58.34 55.63 41.51
CA ALA A 32 59.15 55.05 42.58
C ALA A 32 60.67 55.10 42.30
N SER A 33 61.06 55.18 41.02
CA SER A 33 62.48 55.28 40.63
C SER A 33 63.07 56.66 40.94
N VAL A 34 64.17 56.67 41.72
CA VAL A 34 64.77 57.90 42.32
C VAL A 34 65.32 58.89 41.27
N HIS A 35 65.57 58.45 40.04
CA HIS A 35 66.11 59.30 38.96
C HIS A 35 65.03 60.12 38.23
N ARG A 36 64.31 60.97 38.97
CA ARG A 36 63.22 61.82 38.43
C ARG A 36 63.72 63.02 37.62
N TRP A 37 64.40 62.78 36.50
CA TRP A 37 64.79 63.82 35.54
C TRP A 37 63.60 64.30 34.70
N ARG A 38 62.82 65.22 35.28
CA ARG A 38 61.99 66.23 34.58
C ARG A 38 61.21 65.77 33.33
N GLY A 39 60.64 64.57 33.38
CA GLY A 39 59.66 64.09 32.41
C GLY A 39 58.25 64.21 32.98
N THR A 40 57.36 64.93 32.30
CA THR A 40 55.93 64.97 32.65
C THR A 40 55.29 63.62 32.36
N SER A 41 54.86 62.86 33.38
CA SER A 41 54.00 61.70 33.12
C SER A 41 52.73 62.21 32.45
N LYS A 42 52.37 61.63 31.28
CA LYS A 42 51.28 62.14 30.45
C LYS A 42 49.89 61.95 31.08
N HIS A 43 49.79 61.06 32.07
CA HIS A 43 48.60 60.83 32.88
C HIS A 43 48.92 61.03 34.35
N ASP A 44 47.95 61.57 35.09
CA ASP A 44 47.97 61.60 36.55
C ASP A 44 47.46 60.26 37.10
N VAL A 45 48.00 59.82 38.24
CA VAL A 45 47.59 58.56 38.87
C VAL A 45 46.11 58.61 39.28
N ASN A 46 45.61 59.79 39.67
CA ASN A 46 44.19 59.99 39.97
C ASN A 46 43.29 59.83 38.74
N GLU A 47 43.75 60.25 37.56
CA GLU A 47 43.00 60.11 36.30
C GLU A 47 42.83 58.61 35.98
N ILE A 48 43.91 57.83 36.07
CA ILE A 48 43.90 56.38 35.83
C ILE A 48 43.03 55.65 36.87
N LEU A 49 43.10 56.02 38.15
CA LEU A 49 42.23 55.45 39.19
C LEU A 49 40.74 55.76 38.94
N SER A 50 40.43 56.96 38.45
CA SER A 50 39.05 57.37 38.11
C SER A 50 38.51 56.63 36.88
N SER A 51 39.35 56.36 35.88
CA SER A 51 38.94 55.58 34.71
C SER A 51 38.78 54.10 35.06
N LEU A 52 39.63 53.56 35.93
CA LEU A 52 39.52 52.19 36.44
C LEU A 52 38.22 51.97 37.24
N SER A 53 37.84 52.90 38.12
CA SER A 53 36.57 52.79 38.86
C SER A 53 35.33 52.91 37.96
N ARG A 54 35.43 53.71 36.88
CA ARG A 54 34.38 53.78 35.85
C ARG A 54 34.28 52.49 35.03
N LEU A 55 35.41 51.84 34.72
CA LEU A 55 35.44 50.54 34.04
C LEU A 55 34.88 49.43 34.93
N ASP A 56 35.18 49.42 36.24
CA ASP A 56 34.59 48.50 37.20
C ASP A 56 33.06 48.65 37.30
N ALA A 57 32.55 49.88 37.40
CA ALA A 57 31.11 50.14 37.36
C ALA A 57 30.46 49.68 36.03
N SER A 58 31.16 49.83 34.90
CA SER A 58 30.70 49.32 33.60
C SER A 58 30.69 47.79 33.56
N LEU A 59 31.72 47.15 34.11
CA LEU A 59 31.84 45.69 34.21
C LEU A 59 30.70 45.11 35.06
N GLN A 60 30.43 45.71 36.22
CA GLN A 60 29.31 45.32 37.08
C GLN A 60 27.97 45.43 36.36
N SER A 61 27.73 46.49 35.58
CA SER A 61 26.52 46.64 34.77
C SER A 61 26.41 45.58 33.67
N THR A 62 27.50 45.28 32.95
CA THR A 62 27.48 44.25 31.89
C THR A 62 27.28 42.84 32.47
N LEU A 63 27.84 42.53 33.65
CA LEU A 63 27.61 41.27 34.36
C LEU A 63 26.17 41.15 34.86
N ALA A 64 25.57 42.22 35.37
CA ALA A 64 24.16 42.22 35.77
C ALA A 64 23.24 41.91 34.57
N ASN A 65 23.49 42.55 33.41
CA ASN A 65 22.76 42.27 32.17
C ASN A 65 22.98 40.82 31.71
N ALA A 66 24.21 40.30 31.79
CA ALA A 66 24.51 38.91 31.44
C ALA A 66 23.75 37.90 32.32
N ALA A 67 23.67 38.16 33.63
CA ALA A 67 22.91 37.33 34.57
C ALA A 67 21.40 37.39 34.28
N GLU A 68 20.85 38.55 33.92
CA GLU A 68 19.45 38.66 33.49
C GLU A 68 19.19 37.89 32.19
N HIS A 69 20.05 38.03 31.18
CA HIS A 69 19.97 37.26 29.94
C HIS A 69 20.05 35.75 30.20
N GLN A 70 20.92 35.28 31.09
CA GLN A 70 21.00 33.87 31.48
C GLN A 70 19.71 33.40 32.19
N ALA A 71 19.17 34.20 33.12
CA ALA A 71 17.93 33.89 33.81
C ALA A 71 16.71 33.89 32.87
N ASN A 72 16.72 34.71 31.82
CA ASN A 72 15.67 34.71 30.80
C ASN A 72 15.85 33.55 29.81
N GLN A 73 17.07 33.21 29.42
CA GLN A 73 17.36 32.03 28.58
C GLN A 73 16.90 30.74 29.26
N ALA A 74 17.15 30.58 30.56
CA ALA A 74 16.68 29.46 31.36
C ALA A 74 15.14 29.34 31.46
N LYS A 75 14.39 30.43 31.19
CA LYS A 75 12.92 30.41 31.06
C LYS A 75 12.48 30.13 29.63
N ILE A 76 13.24 30.56 28.63
CA ILE A 76 12.95 30.36 27.20
C ILE A 76 13.13 28.90 26.81
N GLU A 77 14.20 28.25 27.26
CA GLU A 77 14.52 26.84 26.94
C GLU A 77 13.34 25.85 27.22
N PRO A 78 12.71 25.83 28.41
CA PRO A 78 11.56 24.96 28.67
C PRO A 78 10.28 25.39 27.92
N LEU A 79 10.17 26.64 27.46
CA LEU A 79 9.06 27.08 26.60
C LEU A 79 9.26 26.60 25.16
N VAL A 80 10.50 26.65 24.64
CA VAL A 80 10.85 26.12 23.32
C VAL A 80 10.63 24.60 23.27
N SER A 81 11.03 23.85 24.30
CA SER A 81 10.77 22.41 24.36
C SER A 81 9.27 22.09 24.43
N GLN A 82 8.48 22.89 25.15
CA GLN A 82 7.01 22.76 25.17
C GLN A 82 6.37 23.04 23.80
N ILE A 83 6.86 24.06 23.07
CA ILE A 83 6.39 24.35 21.71
C ILE A 83 6.68 23.16 20.78
N GLN A 84 7.92 22.66 20.78
CA GLN A 84 8.31 21.48 20.01
C GLN A 84 7.46 20.24 20.36
N GLN A 85 7.19 20.02 21.66
CA GLN A 85 6.30 18.94 22.10
C GLN A 85 4.88 19.10 21.53
N ARG A 86 4.31 20.30 21.57
CA ARG A 86 2.97 20.57 20.99
C ARG A 86 2.95 20.39 19.47
N ASP A 87 3.99 20.85 18.77
CA ASP A 87 4.12 20.68 17.31
C ASP A 87 4.17 19.19 16.92
N THR A 88 4.91 18.36 17.67
CA THR A 88 4.93 16.91 17.42
C THR A 88 3.57 16.25 17.70
N GLN A 89 2.88 16.65 18.78
CA GLN A 89 1.52 16.18 19.07
C GLN A 89 0.52 16.57 17.96
N GLN A 90 0.60 17.80 17.44
CA GLN A 90 -0.24 18.27 16.34
C GLN A 90 0.06 17.52 15.02
N LYS A 91 1.34 17.28 14.70
CA LYS A 91 1.71 16.47 13.52
C LYS A 91 1.18 15.03 13.63
N ASN A 92 1.29 14.44 14.82
CA ASN A 92 0.79 13.09 15.08
C ASN A 92 -0.75 13.00 14.99
N SER A 93 -1.48 13.99 15.50
CA SER A 93 -2.95 14.00 15.40
C SER A 93 -3.43 14.22 13.96
N ILE A 94 -2.76 15.09 13.19
CA ILE A 94 -3.03 15.26 11.75
C ILE A 94 -2.76 13.96 10.99
N ALA A 95 -1.65 13.27 11.26
CA ALA A 95 -1.34 11.98 10.63
C ALA A 95 -2.39 10.90 10.98
N GLN A 96 -2.84 10.85 12.23
CA GLN A 96 -3.90 9.93 12.66
C GLN A 96 -5.25 10.25 11.98
N LEU A 97 -5.62 11.53 11.87
CA LEU A 97 -6.83 11.96 11.15
C LEU A 97 -6.76 11.62 9.66
N ALA A 98 -5.60 11.81 9.02
CA ALA A 98 -5.38 11.43 7.63
C ALA A 98 -5.52 9.92 7.41
N LYS A 99 -4.97 9.09 8.32
CA LYS A 99 -5.14 7.64 8.30
C LYS A 99 -6.61 7.22 8.46
N MET A 100 -7.31 7.73 9.48
CA MET A 100 -8.73 7.40 9.67
C MET A 100 -9.58 7.85 8.47
N ARG A 101 -9.25 8.98 7.84
CA ARG A 101 -9.91 9.42 6.61
C ARG A 101 -9.68 8.44 5.45
N SER A 102 -8.46 7.95 5.25
CA SER A 102 -8.20 7.00 4.15
C SER A 102 -8.87 5.65 4.41
N GLU A 103 -8.88 5.16 5.65
CA GLU A 103 -9.61 3.95 6.06
C GLU A 103 -11.12 4.08 5.79
N LEU A 104 -11.73 5.21 6.18
CA LEU A 104 -13.14 5.49 5.89
C LEU A 104 -13.43 5.61 4.38
N GLN A 105 -12.50 6.17 3.59
CA GLN A 105 -12.66 6.24 2.13
C GLN A 105 -12.60 4.86 1.46
N VAL A 106 -11.79 3.93 1.98
CA VAL A 106 -11.78 2.53 1.53
C VAL A 106 -13.09 1.83 1.88
N LEU A 107 -13.59 2.00 3.11
CA LEU A 107 -14.86 1.41 3.55
C LEU A 107 -16.07 1.95 2.76
N LEU A 108 -16.08 3.25 2.43
CA LEU A 108 -17.14 3.84 1.61
C LEU A 108 -17.14 3.26 0.19
N ARG A 109 -15.98 3.11 -0.46
CA ARG A 109 -15.87 2.47 -1.79
C ARG A 109 -16.40 1.04 -1.77
N ALA A 110 -15.96 0.23 -0.80
CA ALA A 110 -16.44 -1.14 -0.64
C ALA A 110 -17.96 -1.21 -0.38
N ALA A 111 -18.52 -0.25 0.36
CA ALA A 111 -19.97 -0.16 0.59
C ALA A 111 -20.75 0.26 -0.67
N ASP A 112 -20.21 1.17 -1.48
CA ASP A 112 -20.80 1.53 -2.78
C ASP A 112 -20.74 0.36 -3.78
N GLU A 113 -19.61 -0.35 -3.86
CA GLU A 113 -19.44 -1.59 -4.65
C GLU A 113 -20.48 -2.65 -4.25
N GLN A 114 -20.59 -2.96 -2.95
CA GLN A 114 -21.62 -3.89 -2.43
C GLN A 114 -23.05 -3.43 -2.74
N ARG A 115 -23.31 -2.12 -2.70
CA ARG A 115 -24.63 -1.57 -3.03
C ARG A 115 -24.95 -1.73 -4.51
N GLU A 116 -23.97 -1.60 -5.39
CA GLU A 116 -24.13 -1.91 -6.82
C GLU A 116 -24.38 -3.40 -7.07
N GLU A 117 -23.63 -4.29 -6.41
CA GLU A 117 -23.84 -5.74 -6.51
C GLU A 117 -25.25 -6.14 -6.07
N LEU A 118 -25.72 -5.60 -4.94
CA LEU A 118 -27.09 -5.81 -4.45
C LEU A 118 -28.14 -5.28 -5.45
N GLN A 119 -27.93 -4.10 -6.03
CA GLN A 119 -28.84 -3.57 -7.07
C GLN A 119 -28.82 -4.38 -8.37
N ARG A 120 -27.72 -5.05 -8.71
CA ARG A 120 -27.65 -5.98 -9.85
C ARG A 120 -28.41 -7.27 -9.52
N ALA A 121 -28.22 -7.83 -8.32
CA ALA A 121 -28.93 -9.01 -7.85
C ALA A 121 -30.45 -8.79 -7.66
N GLU A 122 -30.88 -7.58 -7.30
CA GLU A 122 -32.30 -7.22 -7.21
C GLU A 122 -32.96 -7.10 -8.60
N LYS A 123 -32.20 -6.70 -9.63
CA LYS A 123 -32.69 -6.62 -11.02
C LYS A 123 -32.82 -7.98 -11.69
N ASP A 124 -31.97 -8.94 -11.33
CA ASP A 124 -31.99 -10.31 -11.85
C ASP A 124 -32.06 -11.33 -10.69
N PRO A 125 -33.24 -11.49 -10.06
CA PRO A 125 -33.41 -12.34 -8.90
C PRO A 125 -33.39 -13.82 -9.30
N LEU A 126 -32.32 -14.51 -8.94
CA LEU A 126 -32.18 -15.96 -9.11
C LEU A 126 -33.30 -16.73 -8.40
N SER A 127 -34.06 -17.51 -9.17
CA SER A 127 -35.09 -18.41 -8.65
C SER A 127 -34.48 -19.48 -7.74
N ALA A 128 -35.00 -19.62 -6.53
CA ALA A 128 -34.58 -20.65 -5.59
C ALA A 128 -34.75 -22.07 -6.14
N ALA A 129 -35.74 -22.30 -7.02
CA ALA A 129 -35.95 -23.60 -7.66
C ALA A 129 -34.79 -23.95 -8.62
N ASP A 130 -34.32 -22.97 -9.40
CA ASP A 130 -33.25 -23.18 -10.39
C ASP A 130 -31.90 -23.36 -9.71
N VAL A 131 -31.63 -22.60 -8.63
CA VAL A 131 -30.44 -22.78 -7.79
C VAL A 131 -30.43 -24.17 -7.15
N LEU A 132 -31.57 -24.66 -6.63
CA LEU A 132 -31.67 -26.00 -6.06
C LEU A 132 -31.52 -27.10 -7.12
N ALA A 133 -32.13 -26.95 -8.30
CA ALA A 133 -31.99 -27.90 -9.40
C ALA A 133 -30.55 -27.97 -9.91
N TYR A 134 -29.88 -26.82 -10.06
CA TYR A 134 -28.47 -26.75 -10.43
C TYR A 134 -27.57 -27.35 -9.35
N ALA A 135 -27.81 -27.04 -8.07
CA ALA A 135 -27.06 -27.61 -6.95
C ALA A 135 -27.22 -29.13 -6.85
N GLN A 136 -28.42 -29.67 -7.07
CA GLN A 136 -28.65 -31.12 -7.12
C GLN A 136 -27.94 -31.79 -8.31
N ARG A 137 -27.89 -31.13 -9.47
CA ARG A 137 -27.10 -31.59 -10.63
C ARG A 137 -25.61 -31.58 -10.32
N LEU A 138 -25.10 -30.48 -9.77
CA LEU A 138 -23.69 -30.30 -9.44
C LEU A 138 -23.23 -31.28 -8.36
N ALA A 139 -24.05 -31.53 -7.33
CA ALA A 139 -23.76 -32.45 -6.24
C ALA A 139 -23.45 -33.88 -6.72
N ARG A 140 -23.99 -34.33 -7.85
CA ARG A 140 -23.63 -35.65 -8.41
C ARG A 140 -22.16 -35.74 -8.86
N TYR A 141 -21.58 -34.62 -9.27
CA TYR A 141 -20.21 -34.53 -9.79
C TYR A 141 -19.22 -33.89 -8.80
N THR A 142 -19.71 -33.24 -7.74
CA THR A 142 -18.88 -32.60 -6.71
C THR A 142 -18.99 -33.23 -5.33
N SER A 143 -19.96 -34.12 -5.08
CA SER A 143 -19.94 -34.94 -3.86
C SER A 143 -18.78 -35.91 -3.93
N ALA A 144 -17.90 -35.83 -2.93
CA ALA A 144 -16.88 -36.85 -2.74
C ALA A 144 -17.59 -38.19 -2.43
N PRO A 145 -17.16 -39.32 -3.03
CA PRO A 145 -17.87 -40.60 -2.90
C PRO A 145 -18.14 -40.99 -1.43
N PRO A 146 -19.23 -41.73 -1.12
CA PRO A 146 -19.53 -42.12 0.26
C PRO A 146 -18.37 -42.86 0.92
N GLY A 147 -17.71 -42.21 1.88
CA GLY A 147 -16.48 -42.71 2.53
C GLY A 147 -15.21 -41.91 2.24
N TYR A 148 -15.23 -40.99 1.27
CA TYR A 148 -14.10 -40.12 0.95
C TYR A 148 -13.86 -39.09 2.07
N ARG A 149 -13.00 -39.45 3.01
CA ARG A 149 -12.46 -38.51 3.99
C ARG A 149 -11.32 -37.76 3.36
N LEU A 150 -11.45 -36.44 3.24
CA LEU A 150 -10.27 -35.58 3.13
C LEU A 150 -9.41 -35.88 4.36
N ASN A 151 -8.22 -36.45 4.15
CA ASN A 151 -7.20 -36.43 5.19
C ASN A 151 -7.04 -34.95 5.59
N PRO A 152 -7.21 -34.59 6.87
CA PRO A 152 -6.92 -33.23 7.27
C PRO A 152 -5.46 -32.98 6.90
N GLU A 153 -5.21 -31.99 6.04
CA GLU A 153 -3.85 -31.46 5.85
C GLU A 153 -3.26 -31.27 7.24
N PRO A 154 -2.04 -31.76 7.51
CA PRO A 154 -1.40 -31.47 8.78
C PRO A 154 -1.40 -29.96 8.90
N ARG A 155 -2.07 -29.44 9.94
CA ARG A 155 -2.00 -28.01 10.24
C ARG A 155 -0.52 -27.68 10.29
N LYS A 156 -0.12 -26.66 9.55
CA LYS A 156 1.20 -26.05 9.70
C LYS A 156 1.18 -25.26 11.02
N GLU A 157 1.14 -26.01 12.11
CA GLU A 157 1.58 -25.57 13.42
C GLU A 157 3.10 -25.73 13.41
N ASP A 158 3.79 -24.66 13.80
CA ASP A 158 5.21 -24.47 13.51
C ASP A 158 6.09 -25.50 14.23
N THR A 159 6.86 -26.31 13.48
CA THR A 159 8.03 -27.01 14.03
C THR A 159 9.07 -27.29 12.95
N GLU A 160 10.33 -27.23 13.36
CA GLU A 160 11.52 -27.12 12.51
C GLU A 160 11.99 -28.46 11.92
N ASP A 161 12.74 -28.36 10.83
CA ASP A 161 13.76 -29.31 10.32
C ASP A 161 13.44 -30.82 10.29
N ALA A 162 12.93 -31.26 9.13
CA ALA A 162 13.08 -32.64 8.65
C ALA A 162 13.44 -32.66 7.16
N GLU A 163 14.67 -33.06 6.82
CA GLU A 163 15.16 -33.14 5.45
C GLU A 163 14.45 -34.25 4.64
N ILE A 164 13.94 -33.92 3.45
CA ILE A 164 13.48 -34.90 2.45
C ILE A 164 14.43 -34.84 1.23
N PRO A 165 15.30 -35.85 1.01
CA PRO A 165 16.36 -35.76 0.02
C PRO A 165 15.94 -36.29 -1.36
N TYR A 166 15.11 -35.53 -2.09
CA TYR A 166 14.89 -35.77 -3.53
C TYR A 166 14.96 -34.47 -4.33
N LYS A 167 16.08 -34.27 -5.03
CA LYS A 167 16.24 -33.19 -6.00
C LYS A 167 15.46 -33.51 -7.28
N LEU A 168 14.25 -32.97 -7.42
CA LEU A 168 13.59 -32.81 -8.71
C LEU A 168 14.00 -31.47 -9.36
N ALA A 169 14.03 -31.44 -10.69
CA ALA A 169 14.57 -30.33 -11.49
C ALA A 169 13.73 -29.03 -11.39
N PRO A 170 14.28 -27.85 -11.73
CA PRO A 170 13.71 -26.55 -11.34
C PRO A 170 12.31 -26.23 -11.86
N ASP A 171 11.90 -26.83 -12.99
CA ASP A 171 10.73 -26.38 -13.75
C ASP A 171 9.48 -27.28 -13.58
N TYR A 172 9.50 -28.23 -12.65
CA TYR A 172 8.37 -29.16 -12.48
C TYR A 172 7.24 -28.56 -11.62
N ASN A 173 6.14 -28.17 -12.28
CA ASN A 173 4.96 -27.60 -11.64
C ASN A 173 4.46 -28.49 -10.47
N PRO A 174 4.35 -27.98 -9.23
CA PRO A 174 3.93 -28.77 -8.07
C PRO A 174 2.47 -29.27 -8.14
N LYS A 175 1.67 -28.80 -9.11
CA LYS A 175 0.35 -29.37 -9.41
C LYS A 175 0.45 -30.71 -10.17
N ALA A 176 1.56 -30.98 -10.87
CA ALA A 176 1.75 -32.20 -11.66
C ALA A 176 2.02 -33.44 -10.80
N THR A 177 2.76 -33.32 -9.69
CA THR A 177 2.91 -34.42 -8.70
C THR A 177 1.59 -34.77 -8.04
N ARG A 178 0.68 -33.80 -7.84
CA ARG A 178 -0.69 -34.09 -7.38
C ARG A 178 -1.49 -34.85 -8.44
N ALA A 179 -1.32 -34.54 -9.72
CA ALA A 179 -1.94 -35.26 -10.83
C ALA A 179 -1.36 -36.68 -11.06
N ALA A 180 -0.08 -36.92 -10.74
CA ALA A 180 0.57 -38.22 -10.89
C ALA A 180 -0.07 -39.33 -10.03
N GLY A 181 -0.65 -38.99 -8.88
CA GLY A 181 -1.39 -39.93 -8.03
C GLY A 181 -2.73 -40.41 -8.62
N TYR A 182 -3.15 -39.91 -9.78
CA TYR A 182 -4.41 -40.30 -10.44
C TYR A 182 -4.22 -41.36 -11.53
N TYR A 183 -2.99 -41.78 -11.87
CA TYR A 183 -2.75 -42.78 -12.91
C TYR A 183 -1.78 -43.88 -12.42
N ASP A 184 -2.35 -44.88 -11.75
CA ASP A 184 -1.67 -46.14 -11.46
C ASP A 184 -2.12 -47.21 -12.47
N PRO A 185 -1.25 -47.66 -13.39
CA PRO A 185 -1.61 -48.66 -14.40
C PRO A 185 -1.86 -50.07 -13.82
N GLU A 186 -1.54 -50.33 -12.55
CA GLU A 186 -1.74 -51.65 -11.92
C GLU A 186 -3.07 -51.77 -11.14
N MET A 187 -3.90 -50.72 -11.07
CA MET A 187 -5.21 -50.74 -10.38
C MET A 187 -6.43 -50.58 -11.32
N PRO A 188 -6.86 -51.64 -12.03
CA PRO A 188 -7.90 -51.56 -13.05
C PRO A 188 -9.34 -51.67 -12.51
N SER A 189 -9.76 -50.86 -11.51
CA SER A 189 -11.20 -50.72 -11.18
C SER A 189 -11.55 -49.56 -10.21
N MET A 190 -11.13 -48.33 -10.48
CA MET A 190 -11.79 -47.15 -9.89
C MET A 190 -12.59 -46.43 -11.00
N PRO A 191 -13.92 -46.26 -10.88
CA PRO A 191 -14.69 -45.38 -11.76
C PRO A 191 -14.29 -43.94 -11.47
N GLN A 192 -13.20 -43.52 -12.12
CA GLN A 192 -12.55 -42.25 -11.90
C GLN A 192 -13.27 -41.18 -12.72
N GLU A 193 -14.40 -40.70 -12.18
CA GLU A 193 -15.06 -39.51 -12.69
C GLU A 193 -14.14 -38.30 -12.42
N PHE A 194 -13.32 -37.98 -13.41
CA PHE A 194 -12.45 -36.80 -13.38
C PHE A 194 -13.30 -35.52 -13.23
N PRO A 195 -12.80 -34.47 -12.56
CA PRO A 195 -13.51 -33.20 -12.39
C PRO A 195 -13.67 -32.39 -13.69
N PHE A 196 -13.21 -32.95 -14.82
CA PHE A 196 -13.30 -32.43 -16.17
C PHE A 196 -13.87 -33.53 -17.09
N PRO A 197 -14.54 -33.18 -18.19
CA PRO A 197 -15.09 -34.16 -19.13
C PRO A 197 -14.03 -35.15 -19.62
N SER A 198 -14.37 -36.44 -19.61
CA SER A 198 -13.44 -37.50 -20.04
C SER A 198 -13.15 -37.44 -21.54
N ASP A 199 -11.97 -37.89 -21.97
CA ASP A 199 -11.58 -37.94 -23.39
C ASP A 199 -12.61 -38.70 -24.24
N ARG A 200 -13.19 -39.79 -23.69
CA ARG A 200 -14.30 -40.51 -24.34
C ARG A 200 -15.54 -39.64 -24.53
N LEU A 201 -15.92 -38.83 -23.54
CA LEU A 201 -17.06 -37.91 -23.63
C LEU A 201 -16.78 -36.77 -24.61
N LEU A 202 -15.54 -36.26 -24.67
CA LEU A 202 -15.11 -35.24 -25.63
C LEU A 202 -15.17 -35.76 -27.08
N ARG A 203 -14.67 -36.98 -27.33
CA ARG A 203 -14.73 -37.64 -28.65
C ARG A 203 -16.13 -38.11 -29.06
N GLN A 204 -17.01 -38.40 -28.10
CA GLN A 204 -18.41 -38.71 -28.35
C GLN A 204 -19.28 -37.44 -28.43
N GLY A 205 -18.73 -36.28 -28.05
CA GLY A 205 -19.43 -35.00 -28.07
C GLY A 205 -19.77 -34.57 -29.50
N ILE A 206 -20.88 -33.86 -29.64
CA ILE A 206 -21.44 -33.40 -30.92
C ILE A 206 -20.37 -32.66 -31.75
N LEU A 207 -19.55 -31.82 -31.12
CA LEU A 207 -18.46 -31.09 -31.75
C LEU A 207 -17.41 -32.00 -32.43
N TYR A 208 -17.09 -33.16 -31.85
CA TYR A 208 -16.17 -34.12 -32.46
C TYR A 208 -16.86 -34.96 -33.54
N ALA A 209 -18.14 -35.32 -33.35
CA ALA A 209 -18.91 -36.05 -34.37
C ALA A 209 -19.04 -35.23 -35.67
N ASP A 210 -19.30 -33.92 -35.54
CA ASP A 210 -19.42 -32.96 -36.64
C ASP A 210 -18.04 -32.72 -37.31
N ALA A 211 -16.99 -32.50 -36.51
CA ALA A 211 -15.62 -32.34 -37.03
C ALA A 211 -15.02 -33.62 -37.66
N ALA A 212 -15.44 -34.81 -37.22
CA ALA A 212 -15.01 -36.10 -37.77
C ALA A 212 -15.84 -36.57 -38.98
N GLY A 213 -16.90 -35.83 -39.36
CA GLY A 213 -17.73 -36.14 -40.53
C GLY A 213 -18.56 -37.44 -40.42
N VAL A 214 -18.83 -37.92 -39.19
CA VAL A 214 -19.57 -39.17 -38.97
C VAL A 214 -21.07 -38.91 -38.99
N VAL A 215 -21.63 -38.88 -40.20
CA VAL A 215 -23.08 -38.74 -40.43
C VAL A 215 -23.83 -39.89 -39.74
N SER A 216 -24.46 -39.60 -38.61
CA SER A 216 -25.34 -40.54 -37.91
C SER A 216 -26.77 -40.29 -38.39
N GLN A 217 -27.25 -41.12 -39.33
CA GLN A 217 -28.63 -41.04 -39.82
C GLN A 217 -29.63 -41.43 -38.71
N PRO A 218 -30.74 -40.70 -38.53
CA PRO A 218 -31.89 -41.19 -37.77
C PRO A 218 -32.69 -42.16 -38.66
N GLU A 219 -32.82 -43.41 -38.21
CA GLU A 219 -33.74 -44.38 -38.83
C GLU A 219 -35.19 -44.00 -38.51
N ASP A 220 -35.96 -43.66 -39.54
CA ASP A 220 -37.40 -43.39 -39.47
C ASP A 220 -38.18 -44.62 -39.93
N SER A 221 -39.10 -45.13 -39.11
CA SER A 221 -40.05 -46.16 -39.53
C SER A 221 -41.26 -46.32 -38.59
N ARG A 222 -42.38 -45.63 -38.90
CA ARG A 222 -43.63 -46.27 -39.39
C ARG A 222 -44.86 -45.37 -39.25
N GLU A 223 -45.55 -45.18 -40.38
CA GLU A 223 -46.95 -44.78 -40.43
C GLU A 223 -47.87 -45.91 -39.97
N THR A 224 -48.99 -45.58 -39.31
CA THR A 224 -50.33 -46.07 -39.70
C THR A 224 -51.42 -45.11 -39.23
N ASP A 225 -52.31 -44.79 -40.16
CA ASP A 225 -53.51 -43.93 -40.06
C ASP A 225 -54.63 -44.56 -39.20
N THR A 226 -55.38 -43.75 -38.44
CA THR A 226 -56.85 -43.81 -38.44
C THR A 226 -57.51 -42.58 -37.80
N ARG A 227 -58.44 -41.97 -38.53
CA ARG A 227 -59.24 -40.78 -38.19
C ARG A 227 -60.29 -41.03 -37.10
N GLN A 228 -60.67 -39.97 -36.38
CA GLN A 228 -62.08 -39.63 -36.20
C GLN A 228 -62.31 -38.12 -35.91
N ASP A 229 -63.40 -37.61 -36.48
CA ASP A 229 -63.70 -36.17 -36.63
C ASP A 229 -64.44 -35.54 -35.43
N ALA A 230 -64.22 -34.24 -35.20
CA ALA A 230 -65.23 -33.28 -34.77
C ALA A 230 -64.71 -31.82 -34.87
N ASP A 231 -65.31 -31.04 -35.77
CA ASP A 231 -65.58 -29.58 -35.78
C ASP A 231 -64.58 -28.60 -35.10
N ALA A 232 -63.94 -27.65 -35.80
CA ALA A 232 -64.53 -26.44 -36.42
C ALA A 232 -65.16 -25.48 -35.38
N GLU A 233 -64.82 -24.19 -35.28
CA GLU A 233 -64.32 -23.23 -36.29
C GLU A 233 -63.35 -22.15 -35.74
N LEU A 234 -62.50 -21.61 -36.65
CA LEU A 234 -62.04 -20.21 -36.88
C LEU A 234 -61.73 -19.27 -35.68
N SER A 235 -60.75 -18.33 -35.70
CA SER A 235 -59.82 -17.76 -36.71
C SER A 235 -58.73 -16.95 -35.94
N GLN A 236 -57.64 -16.36 -36.46
CA GLN A 236 -57.06 -16.08 -37.80
C GLN A 236 -55.57 -16.59 -37.80
N ASN A 237 -54.88 -16.91 -38.89
CA ASN A 237 -54.36 -16.10 -40.03
C ASN A 237 -53.56 -14.82 -39.61
N THR A 238 -52.37 -14.50 -40.14
CA THR A 238 -51.47 -15.20 -41.11
C THR A 238 -50.06 -14.56 -41.12
N SER A 239 -49.02 -15.40 -41.17
CA SER A 239 -47.86 -15.36 -42.08
C SER A 239 -46.94 -14.12 -42.19
N ALA A 240 -45.63 -14.34 -41.97
CA ALA A 240 -44.57 -13.87 -42.88
C ALA A 240 -43.30 -14.76 -42.78
N THR A 241 -43.09 -15.53 -43.85
CA THR A 241 -41.82 -16.06 -44.40
C THR A 241 -40.48 -15.70 -43.74
N PHE A 242 -39.64 -16.71 -43.50
CA PHE A 242 -38.20 -16.64 -43.76
C PHE A 242 -37.74 -17.89 -44.52
N ALA A 243 -37.07 -17.67 -45.65
CA ALA A 243 -36.35 -18.68 -46.42
C ALA A 243 -34.91 -18.16 -46.65
N GLU A 244 -33.95 -19.08 -46.72
CA GLU A 244 -32.55 -18.88 -47.19
C GLU A 244 -31.72 -17.80 -46.45
N THR A 245 -30.52 -18.11 -45.94
CA THR A 245 -29.34 -18.46 -46.76
C THR A 245 -28.20 -18.96 -45.88
N ASN A 246 -27.39 -19.86 -46.44
CA ASN A 246 -26.18 -20.45 -45.85
C ASN A 246 -24.98 -19.47 -45.85
N GLN A 247 -24.31 -19.24 -44.71
CA GLN A 247 -22.95 -18.65 -44.67
C GLN A 247 -22.10 -19.19 -43.51
N PRO A 248 -20.78 -19.39 -43.71
CA PRO A 248 -19.85 -19.90 -42.70
C PRO A 248 -19.39 -18.83 -41.69
N HIS A 249 -19.00 -19.27 -40.49
CA HIS A 249 -18.65 -18.41 -39.36
C HIS A 249 -17.32 -17.65 -39.55
N HIS A 250 -17.38 -16.31 -39.66
CA HIS A 250 -16.23 -15.39 -39.67
C HIS A 250 -15.64 -15.10 -38.26
N ALA A 251 -15.63 -16.08 -37.35
CA ALA A 251 -15.37 -15.85 -35.92
C ALA A 251 -13.89 -15.92 -35.49
N LEU A 252 -12.93 -15.94 -36.41
CA LEU A 252 -11.51 -16.20 -36.12
C LEU A 252 -10.51 -15.11 -36.58
N GLU A 253 -10.97 -13.98 -37.14
CA GLU A 253 -10.09 -12.90 -37.60
C GLU A 253 -10.05 -11.66 -36.68
N SER A 254 -10.89 -11.59 -35.63
CA SER A 254 -11.00 -10.41 -34.75
C SER A 254 -9.95 -10.35 -33.63
N PHE A 255 -8.75 -10.89 -33.85
CA PHE A 255 -7.61 -10.84 -32.91
C PHE A 255 -6.45 -9.96 -33.42
N ALA A 256 -6.68 -9.14 -34.44
CA ALA A 256 -5.69 -8.22 -34.98
C ALA A 256 -5.81 -6.82 -34.35
N MET A 257 -4.86 -6.53 -33.44
CA MET A 257 -4.28 -5.21 -33.15
C MET A 257 -5.20 -4.06 -32.71
N ASP A 258 -5.07 -3.68 -31.43
CA ASP A 258 -5.20 -2.29 -30.97
C ASP A 258 -4.24 -2.10 -29.76
N ASP A 259 -2.93 -2.14 -30.05
CA ASP A 259 -1.84 -2.06 -29.05
C ASP A 259 -1.32 -0.62 -28.80
N GLU A 260 -1.92 0.41 -29.41
CA GLU A 260 -1.34 1.78 -29.45
C GLU A 260 -1.73 2.69 -28.26
N ASP A 261 -2.80 2.41 -27.51
CA ASP A 261 -3.34 3.32 -26.48
C ASP A 261 -2.84 3.04 -25.03
N ALA A 262 -1.91 2.11 -24.83
CA ALA A 262 -1.61 1.57 -23.50
C ALA A 262 -0.52 2.31 -22.67
N PHE A 263 0.16 3.33 -23.22
CA PHE A 263 1.43 3.84 -22.64
C PHE A 263 1.64 5.36 -22.53
N ASP A 264 0.59 6.19 -22.54
CA ASP A 264 0.73 7.64 -22.27
C ASP A 264 0.45 8.02 -20.80
N LEU A 265 1.13 7.34 -19.88
CA LEU A 265 1.17 7.70 -18.45
C LEU A 265 2.32 8.68 -18.19
N ASP A 266 2.04 9.98 -18.35
CA ASP A 266 2.95 11.06 -17.96
C ASP A 266 3.25 11.01 -16.45
N LEU A 267 4.42 10.47 -16.12
CA LEU A 267 4.96 10.34 -14.76
C LEU A 267 6.14 11.31 -14.57
N ASN A 268 5.84 12.61 -14.55
CA ASN A 268 6.70 13.62 -13.95
C ASN A 268 5.98 14.32 -12.76
N PRO A 269 6.56 14.27 -11.53
CA PRO A 269 6.01 14.92 -10.34
C PRO A 269 6.41 16.40 -10.19
#